data_AF-A0A920DEH8-F1
#
_entry.id   AF-A0A920DEH8-F1
#
_cell.length_a   1.000
_cell.length_b   1.000
_cell.length_c   1.000
_cell.angle_alpha   90.00
_cell.angle_beta   90.00
_cell.angle_gamma   90.00
#
_symmetry.space_group_name_H-M   'P 1'
#
loop_
_entity.id
_entity.type
_entity.pdbx_description
1 polymer ?
#
loop_
_entity_poly.entity_id
_entity_poly.type
_entity_poly.pdbx_seq_one_letter_code
_entity_poly.pdbx_strand_id
1 'polypeptide(L)'
;MLNNDSYVTPEKVGAPKGPAISVKSWMLTIFLLAIPIVNIVLLFVWAFGRVTNPSKANYAKASLLWMAIILVIYIAIFLIYFFATTSN
;
A
#
# COMPACT_ATOMS: atom_id res chain seq x y z
N MET A 1 30.33 -42.55 7.48
CA MET A 1 28.96 -42.15 7.09
C MET A 1 28.95 -40.64 7.05
N LEU A 2 28.73 -40.04 5.87
CA LEU A 2 28.74 -38.58 5.73
C LEU A 2 27.60 -38.00 6.56
N ASN A 3 27.93 -37.09 7.46
CA ASN A 3 27.00 -36.51 8.42
C ASN A 3 25.94 -35.69 7.67
N ASN A 4 24.67 -36.01 7.88
CA ASN A 4 23.51 -35.44 7.17
C ASN A 4 23.08 -34.09 7.76
N ASP A 5 24.05 -33.27 8.16
CA ASP A 5 23.82 -31.97 8.81
C ASP A 5 24.03 -30.80 7.84
N SER A 6 24.32 -31.08 6.57
CA SER A 6 24.52 -30.07 5.52
C SER A 6 23.24 -29.55 4.88
N TYR A 7 22.05 -30.01 5.31
CA TYR A 7 20.81 -29.27 5.04
C TYR A 7 20.70 -28.11 6.02
N VAL A 8 21.64 -27.17 5.94
CA VAL A 8 21.41 -25.82 6.45
C VAL A 8 20.25 -25.29 5.61
N THR A 9 19.03 -25.35 6.15
CA THR A 9 17.92 -24.65 5.54
C THR A 9 18.34 -23.19 5.42
N PRO A 10 18.22 -22.55 4.24
CA PRO A 10 18.56 -21.14 4.08
C PRO A 10 17.65 -20.21 4.91
N GLU A 11 16.76 -20.77 5.75
CA GLU A 11 15.82 -20.08 6.63
C GLU A 11 16.50 -19.09 7.60
N LYS A 12 17.81 -19.25 7.88
CA LYS A 12 18.54 -18.43 8.86
C LYS A 12 19.52 -17.42 8.25
N VAL A 13 19.49 -17.14 6.95
CA VAL A 13 20.09 -15.89 6.43
C VAL A 13 19.11 -14.75 6.73
N GLY A 14 19.07 -14.40 8.02
CA GLY A 14 18.02 -13.60 8.66
C GLY A 14 18.03 -12.14 8.23
N ALA A 15 17.45 -11.85 7.07
CA ALA A 15 16.77 -10.57 6.92
C ALA A 15 15.61 -10.58 7.93
N PRO A 16 15.50 -9.61 8.85
CA PRO A 16 14.38 -9.57 9.78
C PRO A 16 13.10 -9.32 8.97
N LYS A 17 12.42 -10.41 8.58
CA LYS A 17 11.03 -10.34 8.13
C LYS A 17 10.23 -9.92 9.35
N GLY A 18 9.97 -8.61 9.46
CA GLY A 18 9.08 -8.07 10.47
C GLY A 18 7.76 -8.86 10.47
N PRO A 19 7.05 -8.94 11.62
CA PRO A 19 5.87 -9.79 11.75
C PRO A 19 4.88 -9.54 10.60
N ALA A 20 4.58 -10.58 9.84
CA ALA A 20 3.56 -10.52 8.81
C ALA A 20 2.21 -10.16 9.45
N ILE A 21 1.46 -9.27 8.81
CA ILE A 21 0.16 -8.83 9.31
C ILE A 21 -0.85 -9.97 9.09
N SER A 22 -1.54 -10.37 10.16
CA SER A 22 -2.56 -11.42 10.09
C SER A 22 -3.78 -10.99 9.26
N VAL A 23 -4.49 -11.98 8.70
CA VAL A 23 -5.73 -11.76 7.91
C VAL A 23 -6.76 -10.98 8.72
N LYS A 24 -6.94 -11.28 10.01
CA LYS A 24 -7.86 -10.55 10.90
C LYS A 24 -7.53 -9.05 10.97
N SER A 25 -6.25 -8.68 11.03
CA SER A 25 -5.88 -7.25 11.00
C SER A 25 -6.13 -6.61 9.64
N TRP A 26 -6.01 -7.35 8.53
CA TRP A 26 -6.37 -6.85 7.20
C TRP A 26 -7.87 -6.68 7.04
N MET A 27 -8.68 -7.59 7.57
CA MET A 27 -10.14 -7.46 7.58
C MET A 27 -10.58 -6.17 8.27
N LEU A 28 -10.05 -5.87 9.46
CA LEU A 28 -10.36 -4.61 10.15
C LEU A 28 -9.83 -3.39 9.38
N THR A 29 -8.67 -3.51 8.75
CA THR A 29 -8.10 -2.46 7.90
C THR A 29 -9.04 -2.14 6.74
N ILE A 30 -9.46 -3.14 5.98
CA ILE A 30 -10.37 -2.99 4.84
C ILE A 30 -11.71 -2.39 5.30
N PHE A 31 -12.23 -2.81 6.46
CA PHE A 31 -13.43 -2.22 7.04
C PHE A 31 -13.28 -0.71 7.32
N LEU A 32 -12.16 -0.27 7.90
CA LEU A 32 -11.89 1.16 8.12
C LEU A 32 -11.68 1.93 6.81
N LEU A 33 -11.02 1.31 5.81
CA LEU A 33 -10.79 1.91 4.49
C LEU A 33 -12.08 2.03 3.66
N ALA A 34 -13.14 1.31 4.01
CA ALA A 34 -14.44 1.46 3.36
C ALA A 34 -15.12 2.81 3.67
N ILE A 35 -14.74 3.47 4.78
CA ILE A 35 -15.27 4.78 5.17
C ILE A 35 -14.41 5.86 4.47
N PRO A 36 -14.99 6.72 3.60
CA PRO A 36 -14.20 7.60 2.74
C PRO A 36 -13.22 8.53 3.49
N ILE A 37 -13.69 9.25 4.51
CA ILE A 37 -12.86 10.21 5.26
C ILE A 37 -11.79 9.47 6.08
N VAL A 38 -12.17 8.37 6.74
CA VAL A 38 -11.26 7.56 7.55
C VAL A 38 -10.17 6.94 6.69
N ASN A 39 -10.53 6.46 5.49
CA ASN A 39 -9.58 5.90 4.53
C ASN A 39 -8.44 6.88 4.25
N ILE A 40 -8.77 8.10 3.82
CA ILE A 40 -7.77 9.11 3.50
C ILE A 40 -6.88 9.40 4.71
N VAL A 41 -7.46 9.70 5.88
CA VAL A 41 -6.70 9.97 7.10
C VAL A 41 -5.78 8.81 7.48
N LEU A 42 -6.29 7.57 7.41
CA LEU A 42 -5.55 6.36 7.78
C LEU A 42 -4.36 6.10 6.84
N LEU A 43 -4.53 6.38 5.54
CA LEU A 43 -3.42 6.34 4.58
C LEU A 43 -2.31 7.33 4.95
N PHE A 44 -2.65 8.58 5.32
CA PHE A 44 -1.63 9.54 5.77
C PHE A 44 -0.96 9.08 7.08
N VAL A 45 -1.73 8.60 8.05
CA VAL A 45 -1.22 8.10 9.33
C VAL A 45 -0.23 6.95 9.12
N TRP A 46 -0.51 6.01 8.21
CA TRP A 46 0.38 4.89 7.93
C TRP A 46 1.54 5.22 7.00
N ALA A 47 1.35 6.11 6.04
CA ALA A 47 2.41 6.51 5.11
C ALA A 47 3.52 7.31 5.80
N PHE A 48 3.14 8.17 6.76
CA PHE A 48 4.05 9.13 7.42
C PHE A 48 4.27 8.84 8.92
N GLY A 49 3.59 7.84 9.48
CA GLY A 49 3.76 7.43 10.87
C GLY A 49 5.11 6.78 11.14
N ARG A 50 5.76 7.16 12.25
CA ARG A 50 7.08 6.65 12.67
C ARG A 50 7.04 5.20 13.19
N VAL A 51 5.88 4.76 13.70
CA VAL A 51 5.68 3.41 14.28
C VAL A 51 4.52 2.73 13.55
N THR A 52 4.77 2.26 12.33
CA THR A 52 3.77 1.53 11.52
C THR A 52 4.41 0.28 10.94
N ASN A 53 3.66 -0.82 10.86
CA ASN A 53 4.14 -2.05 10.23
C ASN A 53 4.55 -1.76 8.77
N PRO A 54 5.73 -2.20 8.30
CA PRO A 54 6.22 -1.91 6.96
C PRO A 54 5.22 -2.23 5.84
N SER A 55 4.44 -3.31 5.96
CA SER A 55 3.43 -3.68 4.97
C SER A 55 2.27 -2.69 4.89
N LYS A 56 1.81 -2.14 6.04
CA LYS A 56 0.76 -1.09 6.07
C LYS A 56 1.30 0.25 5.56
N ALA A 57 2.54 0.59 5.90
CA ALA A 57 3.17 1.80 5.41
C ALA A 57 3.38 1.76 3.88
N ASN A 58 3.82 0.61 3.34
CA ASN A 58 3.99 0.41 1.90
C ASN A 58 2.64 0.41 1.17
N TYR A 59 1.62 -0.25 1.72
CA TYR A 59 0.25 -0.18 1.19
C TYR A 59 -0.22 1.27 1.11
N ALA A 60 -0.07 2.03 2.20
CA ALA A 60 -0.53 3.41 2.26
C ALA A 60 0.18 4.32 1.25
N LYS A 61 1.51 4.20 1.12
CA LYS A 61 2.30 4.93 0.13
C LYS A 61 1.88 4.57 -1.31
N ALA A 62 1.69 3.28 -1.59
CA ALA A 62 1.24 2.82 -2.91
C ALA A 62 -0.17 3.34 -3.24
N SER A 63 -1.10 3.28 -2.29
CA SER A 63 -2.46 3.81 -2.45
C SER A 63 -2.45 5.31 -2.73
N LEU A 64 -1.65 6.09 -1.99
CA LEU A 64 -1.50 7.54 -2.25
C LEU A 64 -0.95 7.82 -3.64
N LEU A 65 0.04 7.04 -4.10
CA LEU A 65 0.60 7.18 -5.43
C LEU A 65 -0.44 6.85 -6.52
N TRP A 66 -1.22 5.78 -6.34
CA TRP A 66 -2.31 5.44 -7.25
C TRP A 66 -3.38 6.53 -7.30
N MET A 67 -3.76 7.10 -6.15
CA MET A 67 -4.69 8.24 -6.13
C MET A 67 -4.13 9.44 -6.90
N ALA A 68 -2.84 9.75 -6.77
CA ALA A 68 -2.20 10.83 -7.52
C ALA A 68 -2.20 10.55 -9.03
N ILE A 69 -1.88 9.33 -9.46
CA ILE A 69 -1.91 8.92 -10.87
C ILE A 69 -3.33 9.07 -11.44
N ILE A 70 -4.32 8.54 -10.73
CA ILE A 70 -5.72 8.61 -11.14
C ILE A 70 -6.17 10.07 -11.24
N LEU A 71 -5.82 10.91 -10.27
CA LEU A 71 -6.13 12.34 -10.29
C LEU A 71 -5.55 13.04 -11.52
N VAL A 72 -4.29 12.78 -11.86
CA VAL A 72 -3.64 13.36 -13.06
C VAL A 72 -4.35 12.92 -14.34
N ILE A 73 -4.70 11.64 -14.45
CA ILE A 73 -5.43 11.11 -15.61
C ILE A 73 -6.82 11.78 -15.72
N TYR A 74 -7.56 11.91 -14.63
CA TYR A 74 -8.85 12.60 -14.62
C TYR A 74 -8.74 14.05 -15.05
N ILE A 75 -7.73 14.78 -14.57
CA ILE A 75 -7.49 16.18 -14.97
C ILE A 75 -7.18 16.26 -16.47
N ALA A 76 -6.29 15.41 -16.98
CA ALA A 76 -5.94 15.41 -18.40
C ALA A 76 -7.17 15.14 -19.29
N ILE A 77 -7.96 14.12 -18.94
CA ILE A 77 -9.19 13.78 -19.65
C ILE A 77 -10.20 14.94 -19.58
N PHE A 78 -10.42 15.50 -18.39
CA PHE A 78 -11.32 16.62 -18.19
C PHE A 78 -10.94 17.83 -19.07
N LEU A 79 -9.65 18.19 -19.11
CA LEU A 79 -9.16 19.30 -19.93
C LEU A 79 -9.39 19.04 -21.42
N ILE A 80 -9.07 17.84 -21.91
CA ILE A 80 -9.30 17.47 -23.31
C ILE A 80 -10.78 17.62 -23.67
N TYR A 81 -11.69 17.06 -22.86
CA TYR A 81 -13.13 17.18 -23.09
C TYR A 81 -13.61 18.62 -23.00
N PHE A 82 -13.18 19.38 -22.00
CA PHE A 82 -13.58 20.76 -21.78
C PHE A 82 -13.19 21.66 -22.96
N PHE A 83 -11.97 21.54 -23.47
CA PHE A 83 -11.53 22.32 -24.63
C PHE A 83 -12.23 21.86 -25.92
N ALA A 84 -12.47 20.57 -26.10
CA ALA A 84 -13.14 20.05 -27.29
C ALA A 84 -14.62 20.48 -27.38
N THR A 85 -15.32 20.63 -26.26
CA THR A 85 -16.74 21.03 -26.26
C THR A 85 -16.96 22.53 -26.21
N THR A 86 -16.04 23.30 -25.62
CA THR A 86 -16.16 24.76 -25.50
C THR A 86 -15.74 25.49 -26.79
N SER A 87 -14.99 24.85 -27.69
CA SER A 87 -14.55 25.44 -28.95
C SER A 87 -15.52 25.30 -30.13
N ASN A 88 -16.72 24.73 -29.91
CA ASN A 88 -17.80 24.61 -30.92
C ASN A 88 -18.93 25.60 -30.62
#